data_AF-A6I3T9-F1
#
_entry.id   AF-A6I3T9-F1
#
_cell.length_a   1.000
_cell.length_b   1.000
_cell.length_c   1.000
_cell.angle_alpha   90.00
_cell.angle_beta   90.00
_cell.angle_gamma   90.00
#
_symmetry.space_group_name_H-M   'P 1'
#
loop_
_entity.id
_entity.type
_entity.pdbx_description
1 polymer ?
#
loop_
_entity_poly.entity_id
_entity_poly.type
_entity_poly.pdbx_seq_one_letter_code
_entity_poly.pdbx_strand_id
1 'polypeptide(L)' 'MALDPAEQHLRHVEKDVLIPKIMREKARERCSEQVEDFTRCCKDSGILMVLKCRKENSALKDCLTA' A
#
# COMPACT_ATOMS: atom_id res chain seq x y z
N MET A 1 -19.75 -26.31 1.96
CA MET A 1 -18.30 -26.32 2.24
C MET A 1 -17.94 -24.95 2.81
N ALA A 2 -17.86 -24.84 4.13
CA ALA A 2 -17.25 -23.67 4.75
C ALA A 2 -15.74 -23.89 4.66
N LEU A 3 -15.05 -23.02 3.92
CA LEU A 3 -13.59 -23.00 3.91
C LEU A 3 -13.16 -22.23 5.16
N ASP A 4 -12.38 -22.86 6.02
CA ASP A 4 -11.66 -22.21 7.11
C ASP A 4 -10.93 -20.97 6.58
N PRO A 5 -11.11 -19.78 7.19
CA PRO A 5 -10.49 -18.53 6.72
C PRO A 5 -8.96 -18.54 6.75
N ALA A 6 -8.35 -19.54 7.40
CA ALA A 6 -6.90 -19.73 7.50
C ALA A 6 -6.29 -20.51 6.31
N GLU A 7 -7.10 -21.21 5.50
CA GLU A 7 -6.61 -22.11 4.43
C GLU A 7 -7.07 -21.71 3.02
N GLN A 8 -7.55 -20.48 2.82
CA GLN A 8 -7.56 -19.90 1.48
C GLN A 8 -6.11 -19.62 1.04
N HIS A 9 -5.47 -20.63 0.46
CA HIS A 9 -4.15 -20.46 -0.15
C HIS A 9 -4.29 -19.59 -1.39
N LEU A 10 -4.17 -18.27 -1.19
CA LEU A 10 -4.12 -17.28 -2.26
C LEU A 10 -3.04 -17.70 -3.25
N ARG A 11 -3.37 -17.72 -4.54
CA ARG A 11 -2.37 -17.95 -5.58
C ARG A 11 -1.33 -16.84 -5.51
N HIS A 12 -0.11 -17.13 -5.95
CA HIS A 12 0.98 -16.14 -6.01
C HIS A 12 0.54 -14.85 -6.73
N VAL A 13 -0.26 -14.97 -7.78
CA VAL A 13 -0.80 -13.80 -8.50
C VAL A 13 -1.77 -12.99 -7.64
N GLU A 14 -2.63 -13.66 -6.86
CA GLU A 14 -3.61 -12.97 -6.01
C GLU A 14 -2.90 -12.22 -4.88
N LYS A 15 -1.91 -12.87 -4.25
CA LYS A 15 -1.14 -12.32 -3.14
C LYS A 15 -0.20 -11.19 -3.54
N ASP A 16 0.57 -11.38 -4.61
CA ASP A 16 1.70 -10.49 -4.93
C ASP A 16 1.41 -9.50 -6.05
N VAL A 17 0.30 -9.69 -6.78
CA VAL A 17 -0.11 -8.80 -7.88
C VAL A 17 -1.47 -8.18 -7.62
N LEU A 18 -2.51 -8.99 -7.43
CA LEU A 18 -3.89 -8.52 -7.39
C LEU A 18 -4.18 -7.73 -6.11
N ILE A 19 -3.88 -8.29 -4.94
CA ILE A 19 -4.07 -7.60 -3.66
C ILE A 19 -3.30 -6.28 -3.61
N PRO A 20 -2.00 -6.21 -3.96
CA PRO A 20 -1.28 -4.94 -4.01
C PRO A 20 -1.88 -3.94 -4.99
N LYS A 21 -2.40 -4.40 -6.14
CA LYS A 21 -3.08 -3.52 -7.11
C LYS A 21 -4.36 -2.92 -6.52
N ILE A 22 -5.22 -3.76 -5.94
CA ILE A 22 -6.47 -3.33 -5.31
C ILE A 22 -6.18 -2.39 -4.13
N MET A 23 -5.22 -2.73 -3.28
CA MET A 23 -4.84 -1.88 -2.14
C MET A 23 -4.36 -0.50 -2.57
N ARG A 24 -3.62 -0.39 -3.69
CA ARG A 24 -3.22 0.90 -4.25
C ARG A 24 -4.40 1.72 -4.76
N GLU A 25 -5.38 1.08 -5.39
CA GLU A 25 -6.61 1.76 -5.82
C GLU A 25 -7.41 2.25 -4.61
N LYS A 26 -7.55 1.40 -3.57
CA LYS A 26 -8.22 1.77 -2.32
C LYS A 26 -7.49 2.87 -1.56
N ALA A 27 -6.16 2.88 -1.57
CA ALA A 27 -5.35 3.96 -1.01
C ALA A 27 -5.67 5.31 -1.67
N ARG A 28 -5.85 5.33 -3.00
CA ARG A 28 -6.20 6.56 -3.73
C ARG A 28 -7.60 7.07 -3.43
N GLU A 29 -8.54 6.16 -3.12
CA GLU A 29 -9.91 6.54 -2.75
C GLU A 29 -10.02 7.03 -1.30
N ARG A 30 -9.36 6.35 -0.35
CA ARG A 30 -9.50 6.62 1.09
C ARG A 30 -8.43 7.53 1.69
N CYS A 31 -7.19 7.41 1.21
CA CYS A 31 -5.99 8.05 1.77
C CYS A 31 -5.33 8.94 0.70
N SER A 32 -6.14 9.65 -0.09
CA SER A 32 -5.66 10.43 -1.23
C SER A 32 -4.57 11.43 -0.85
N GLU A 33 -4.74 12.13 0.27
CA GLU A 33 -3.77 13.10 0.81
C GLU A 33 -2.42 12.43 1.13
N GLN A 34 -2.42 11.32 1.87
CA GLN A 34 -1.19 10.60 2.24
C GLN A 34 -0.53 9.97 1.00
N VAL A 35 -1.32 9.56 0.01
CA VAL A 35 -0.80 9.08 -1.28
C VAL A 35 -0.13 10.21 -2.06
N GLU A 36 -0.71 11.41 -2.08
CA GLU A 36 -0.12 12.59 -2.74
C GLU A 36 1.19 13.01 -2.06
N ASP A 37 1.22 13.09 -0.74
CA ASP A 37 2.42 13.44 0.03
C ASP A 37 3.54 12.44 -0.16
N PHE A 38 3.24 11.14 -0.09
CA PHE A 38 4.21 10.09 -0.36
C PHE A 38 4.72 10.16 -1.81
N THR A 39 3.82 10.35 -2.77
CA THR A 39 4.18 10.47 -4.20
C THR A 39 5.06 11.68 -4.45
N ARG A 40 4.77 12.82 -3.82
CA ARG A 40 5.58 14.03 -3.90
C ARG A 40 6.97 13.78 -3.31
N CYS A 41 7.05 13.22 -2.10
CA CYS A 41 8.33 12.90 -1.49
C CYS A 41 9.18 11.95 -2.36
N CYS A 42 8.55 10.94 -2.96
CA CYS A 42 9.24 10.00 -3.86
C CYS A 42 9.81 10.70 -5.10
N LYS A 43 9.07 11.63 -5.70
CA LYS A 43 9.53 12.41 -6.86
C LYS A 43 10.71 13.30 -6.48
N ASP A 44 10.65 13.97 -5.34
CA ASP A 44 11.68 14.92 -4.90
C ASP A 44 12.95 14.20 -4.40
N SER A 45 12.80 13.03 -3.78
CA SER A 45 13.91 12.28 -3.19
C SER A 45 14.61 11.34 -4.17
N GLY A 46 13.96 10.97 -5.28
CA GLY A 46 14.49 10.04 -6.27
C GLY A 46 14.98 8.74 -5.62
N ILE A 47 16.24 8.38 -5.87
CA ILE A 47 16.86 7.14 -5.34
C ILE A 47 16.88 7.13 -3.79
N LEU A 48 16.97 8.30 -3.15
CA LEU A 48 17.04 8.41 -1.69
C LEU A 48 15.67 8.30 -0.99
N MET A 49 14.59 8.04 -1.74
CA MET A 49 13.22 7.98 -1.18
C MET A 49 13.08 6.98 -0.03
N VAL A 50 13.78 5.85 -0.05
CA VAL A 50 13.65 4.79 0.98
C VAL A 50 14.17 5.26 2.36
N LEU A 51 15.04 6.27 2.37
CA LEU A 51 15.55 6.88 3.59
C LEU A 51 14.76 8.13 3.95
N LYS A 52 14.48 8.99 2.97
CA LYS A 52 13.86 10.30 3.20
C LYS A 52 12.34 10.23 3.41
N CYS A 53 11.64 9.37 2.69
CA CYS A 53 10.18 9.29 2.68
C CYS A 53 9.61 8.28 3.68
N ARG A 54 10.36 7.94 4.73
CA ARG A 54 9.92 6.96 5.73
C ARG A 54 8.70 7.46 6.51
N LYS A 55 8.64 8.76 6.78
CA LYS A 55 7.55 9.38 7.54
C LYS A 55 6.24 9.31 6.76
N GLU A 56 6.27 9.71 5.49
CA GLU A 56 5.13 9.72 4.57
C GLU A 56 4.65 8.28 4.29
N ASN A 57 5.59 7.33 4.17
CA ASN A 57 5.27 5.91 4.03
C ASN A 57 4.56 5.35 5.27
N SER A 58 5.01 5.69 6.48
CA SER A 58 4.33 5.28 7.71
C SER A 58 2.94 5.88 7.80
N ALA A 59 2.79 7.19 7.53
CA ALA A 59 1.48 7.84 7.54
C ALA A 59 0.49 7.22 6.53
N LEU A 60 0.96 6.88 5.33
CA LEU A 60 0.15 6.17 4.33
C LEU A 60 -0.26 4.77 4.80
N LYS A 61 0.64 4.04 5.43
CA LYS A 61 0.33 2.72 6.01
C LYS A 61 -0.68 2.83 7.14
N ASP A 62 -0.48 3.78 8.04
CA ASP A 62 -1.35 4.01 9.18
C ASP A 62 -2.78 4.33 8.70
N CYS A 63 -2.93 5.16 7.67
CA CYS A 63 -4.24 5.44 7.07
C CYS A 63 -4.90 4.21 6.43
N LEU A 64 -4.12 3.31 5.83
CA LEU A 64 -4.64 2.08 5.22
C LEU A 64 -5.04 1.01 6.23
N THR A 65 -4.46 1.05 7.44
CA THR A 65 -4.73 0.09 8.52
C THR A 65 -5.63 0.63 9.63
N ALA A 66 -5.99 1.91 9.57
CA ALA A 66 -6.96 2.55 10.45
C ALA A 66 -8.40 2.13 10.10
#